data_AF-A0A5C3Q947-F1
#
_entry.id   AF-A0A5C3Q947-F1
#
_cell.length_a   1.000
_cell.length_b   1.000
_cell.length_c   1.000
_cell.angle_alpha   90.00
_cell.angle_beta   90.00
_cell.angle_gamma   90.00
#
_symmetry.space_group_name_H-M   'P 1'
#
loop_
_entity.id
_entity.type
_entity.pdbx_description
1 polymer ?
#
loop_
_entity_poly.entity_id
_entity_poly.type
_entity_poly.pdbx_seq_one_letter_code
_entity_poly.pdbx_strand_id
1 'polypeptide(L)'
;MALLTTSFKLVSLFFALSAVGTGLQALLDPLGFSRSFGVPNGPNTSTPRPATSTAHNNNNNNNPLLPYVSLMGVRQLATGLTLLLFASLGKWAEMAMILGILGFVVACTDGYFLFKAGNERQALFHALPGALIASLAMAYAVLRE
;
A
#
# COMPACT_ATOMS: atom_id res chain seq x y z
N MET A 1 -16.74 -15.57 -19.16
CA MET A 1 -15.42 -16.17 -18.89
C MET A 1 -14.25 -15.40 -19.48
N ALA A 2 -14.14 -15.25 -20.81
CA ALA A 2 -12.98 -14.56 -21.42
C ALA A 2 -12.75 -13.13 -20.90
N LEU A 3 -13.82 -12.32 -20.80
CA LEU A 3 -13.72 -10.96 -20.26
C LEU A 3 -13.24 -10.94 -18.80
N LEU A 4 -13.82 -11.78 -17.93
CA LEU A 4 -13.43 -11.88 -16.52
C LEU A 4 -11.95 -12.25 -16.36
N THR A 5 -11.49 -13.26 -17.10
CA THR A 5 -10.08 -13.69 -17.11
C THR A 5 -9.16 -12.56 -17.58
N THR A 6 -9.49 -11.89 -18.68
CA THR A 6 -8.68 -10.79 -19.21
C THR A 6 -8.65 -9.61 -18.23
N SER A 7 -9.79 -9.21 -17.68
CA SER A 7 -9.89 -8.14 -16.69
C SER A 7 -9.09 -8.46 -15.43
N PHE A 8 -9.22 -9.67 -14.88
CA PHE A 8 -8.45 -10.09 -13.71
C PHE A 8 -6.95 -10.03 -13.98
N LYS A 9 -6.48 -10.60 -15.10
CA LYS A 9 -5.05 -10.59 -15.45
C LYS A 9 -4.50 -9.18 -15.62
N LEU A 10 -5.21 -8.31 -16.31
CA LEU A 10 -4.78 -6.92 -16.52
C LEU A 10 -4.72 -6.14 -15.21
N VAL A 11 -5.78 -6.20 -14.40
CA VAL A 11 -5.86 -5.48 -13.12
C VAL A 11 -4.80 -5.99 -12.15
N SER A 12 -4.63 -7.30 -12.04
CA SER A 12 -3.66 -7.92 -11.14
C SER A 12 -2.21 -7.62 -11.54
N LEU A 13 -1.89 -7.61 -12.83
CA LEU A 13 -0.57 -7.20 -13.32
C LEU A 13 -0.30 -5.73 -13.07
N PHE A 14 -1.27 -4.86 -13.36
CA PHE A 14 -1.13 -3.42 -13.10
C PHE A 14 -0.92 -3.15 -11.61
N PHE A 15 -1.68 -3.82 -10.75
CA PHE A 15 -1.50 -3.76 -9.31
C PHE A 15 -0.11 -4.25 -8.88
N ALA A 16 0.34 -5.40 -9.39
CA ALA A 16 1.64 -5.97 -9.04
C ALA A 16 2.80 -5.04 -9.43
N LEU A 17 2.76 -4.46 -10.63
CA LEU A 17 3.75 -3.49 -11.09
C LEU A 17 3.71 -2.20 -10.24
N SER A 18 2.51 -1.70 -9.94
CA SER A 18 2.34 -0.54 -9.07
C SER A 18 2.86 -0.80 -7.66
N ALA A 19 2.68 -2.01 -7.14
CA ALA A 19 3.19 -2.43 -5.83
C ALA A 19 4.73 -2.49 -5.81
N VAL A 20 5.36 -3.02 -6.86
CA VAL A 20 6.83 -2.95 -6.99
C VAL A 20 7.30 -1.49 -7.03
N GLY A 21 6.69 -0.65 -7.86
CA GLY A 21 7.07 0.75 -8.01
C GLY A 21 6.94 1.54 -6.70
N THR A 22 5.79 1.44 -6.03
CA THR A 22 5.55 2.12 -4.75
C THR A 22 6.40 1.56 -3.61
N GLY A 23 6.65 0.24 -3.59
CA GLY A 23 7.57 -0.38 -2.64
C GLY A 23 9.01 0.09 -2.83
N LEU A 24 9.49 0.20 -4.08
CA LEU A 24 10.81 0.74 -4.38
C LEU A 24 10.90 2.23 -4.03
N GLN A 25 9.86 3.01 -4.33
CA GLN A 25 9.77 4.41 -3.92
C GLN A 25 9.88 4.55 -2.39
N ALA A 26 9.22 3.71 -1.61
CA ALA A 26 9.31 3.73 -0.16
C ALA A 26 10.70 3.39 0.41
N LEU A 27 11.49 2.61 -0.34
CA LEU A 27 12.87 2.28 0.03
C LEU A 27 13.85 3.40 -0.30
N LEU A 28 13.66 4.07 -1.45
CA LEU A 28 14.54 5.13 -1.93
C LEU A 28 14.19 6.51 -1.37
N ASP A 29 12.91 6.78 -1.18
CA ASP A 29 12.34 8.01 -0.62
C ASP A 29 11.18 7.70 0.35
N PRO A 30 11.50 7.24 1.58
CA PRO A 30 10.50 6.95 2.61
C PRO A 30 9.62 8.17 2.95
N LEU A 31 10.18 9.39 2.88
CA LEU A 31 9.45 10.62 3.23
C LEU A 31 8.44 11.01 2.14
N GLY A 32 8.79 10.84 0.86
CA GLY A 32 7.84 11.02 -0.23
C GLY A 32 6.70 10.00 -0.18
N PHE A 33 7.03 8.75 0.15
CA PHE A 33 6.03 7.70 0.32
C PHE A 33 5.11 7.96 1.53
N SER A 34 5.64 8.36 2.69
CA SER A 34 4.81 8.61 3.89
C SER A 34 3.74 9.69 3.68
N ARG A 35 4.00 10.67 2.81
CA ARG A 35 3.01 11.69 2.42
C ARG A 35 1.80 11.09 1.71
N SER A 36 2.00 10.06 0.89
CA SER A 36 0.90 9.37 0.20
C SER A 36 -0.02 8.61 1.17
N PHE A 37 0.49 8.22 2.34
CA PHE A 37 -0.25 7.59 3.44
C PHE A 37 -0.82 8.60 4.46
N GLY A 38 -0.64 9.91 4.22
CA GLY A 38 -1.16 10.96 5.11
C GLY A 38 -0.47 11.07 6.45
N VAL A 39 0.75 10.56 6.58
CA VAL A 39 1.54 10.71 7.80
C VAL A 39 2.05 12.15 7.89
N PRO A 40 1.70 12.92 8.94
CA PRO A 40 2.19 14.28 9.12
C PRO A 40 3.72 14.31 9.27
N ASN A 41 4.39 15.26 8.61
CA ASN A 41 5.82 15.50 8.76
C ASN A 41 6.09 16.19 10.11
N GLY A 42 6.28 15.42 11.19
CA GLY A 42 6.68 16.01 12.48
C GLY A 42 5.62 16.94 13.09
N PRO A 43 5.89 17.53 14.26
CA PRO A 43 4.87 18.13 15.09
C PRO A 43 4.25 19.34 14.39
N ASN A 44 2.93 19.30 14.19
CA ASN A 44 2.10 20.49 14.05
C ASN A 44 2.23 21.30 15.35
N THR A 45 3.27 22.13 15.49
CA THR A 45 3.33 23.14 16.54
C THR A 45 2.44 24.32 16.13
N SER A 46 1.14 24.17 16.29
CA SER A 46 0.22 25.29 16.54
C SER A 46 0.30 25.69 18.03
N THR A 47 1.53 25.85 18.54
CA THR A 47 1.81 26.45 19.84
C THR A 47 2.97 27.44 19.63
N PRO A 48 2.79 28.73 19.92
CA PRO A 48 3.84 29.71 19.71
C PRO A 48 4.92 29.49 20.77
N ARG A 49 6.05 28.88 20.40
CA ARG A 49 7.24 28.80 21.25
C ARG A 49 8.17 29.98 20.94
N PRO A 50 8.67 30.72 21.95
CA PRO A 50 9.52 31.87 21.70
C PRO A 50 10.86 31.46 21.08
N ALA A 51 11.30 32.27 20.11
CA ALA A 51 12.56 32.10 19.40
C ALA A 51 13.76 32.09 20.35
N THR A 52 14.45 30.95 20.43
CA THR A 52 15.85 30.91 20.83
C THR A 52 16.60 30.03 19.84
N SER A 53 17.43 30.72 19.06
CA SER A 53 18.36 30.22 18.08
C SER A 53 19.37 29.26 18.70
N THR A 54 19.29 27.99 18.35
CA THR A 54 20.45 27.10 18.26
C THR A 54 20.26 26.22 17.04
N ALA A 55 21.19 26.33 16.10
CA ALA A 55 21.27 25.49 14.93
C ALA A 55 21.58 24.05 15.37
N HIS A 56 20.54 23.27 15.64
CA HIS A 56 20.68 21.83 15.74
C HIS A 56 20.63 21.25 14.33
N ASN A 57 21.77 20.73 13.88
CA ASN A 57 21.84 19.73 12.82
C ASN A 57 20.81 18.63 13.12
N ASN A 58 19.65 18.71 12.45
CA ASN A 58 18.62 17.67 12.49
C ASN A 58 19.13 16.48 11.69
N ASN A 59 19.94 15.65 12.33
CA ASN A 59 20.13 14.28 11.90
C ASN A 59 18.76 13.60 11.95
N ASN A 60 18.11 13.53 10.78
CA ASN A 60 16.83 12.92 10.42
C ASN A 60 16.66 11.43 10.79
N ASN A 61 17.50 10.87 11.66
CA ASN A 61 17.57 9.44 11.93
C ASN A 61 16.68 8.94 13.06
N ASN A 62 15.98 9.84 13.79
CA ASN A 62 15.19 9.48 14.97
C ASN A 62 13.67 9.64 14.78
N ASN A 63 13.16 9.75 13.55
CA ASN A 63 11.71 9.69 13.33
C ASN A 63 11.26 8.22 13.40
N PRO A 64 10.52 7.77 14.44
CA PRO A 64 10.08 6.37 14.56
C PRO A 64 9.15 5.94 13.41
N LEU A 65 8.64 6.89 12.64
CA LEU A 65 7.85 6.64 11.44
C LEU A 65 8.69 6.17 10.25
N LEU A 66 10.00 6.50 10.19
CA LEU A 66 10.86 6.12 9.06
C LEU A 66 11.01 4.59 8.94
N PRO A 67 11.40 3.87 10.01
CA PRO A 67 11.51 2.41 9.96
C PRO A 67 10.18 1.72 9.64
N TYR A 68 9.07 2.24 10.17
CA TYR A 68 7.72 1.74 9.88
C TYR A 68 7.35 1.94 8.40
N VAL A 69 7.65 3.11 7.83
CA VAL A 69 7.39 3.41 6.42
C VAL A 69 8.25 2.52 5.51
N SER A 70 9.53 2.33 5.82
CA SER A 70 10.38 1.40 5.07
C SER A 70 9.87 -0.04 5.16
N LEU A 71 9.36 -0.49 6.30
CA LEU A 71 8.74 -1.81 6.45
C LEU A 71 7.49 -1.95 5.55
N MET A 72 6.63 -0.93 5.50
CA MET A 72 5.49 -0.89 4.58
C MET A 72 5.94 -0.92 3.11
N GLY A 73 7.04 -0.25 2.79
CA GLY A 73 7.70 -0.30 1.50
C GLY A 73 8.15 -1.70 1.10
N VAL A 74 8.89 -2.39 1.97
CA VAL A 74 9.32 -3.79 1.76
C VAL A 74 8.12 -4.70 1.57
N ARG A 75 7.07 -4.54 2.37
CA ARG A 75 5.83 -5.32 2.24
C ARG A 75 5.19 -5.14 0.86
N GLN A 76 5.09 -3.91 0.38
CA GLN A 76 4.51 -3.60 -0.92
C GLN A 76 5.38 -4.16 -2.06
N LEU A 77 6.71 -4.03 -1.96
CA LEU A 77 7.66 -4.59 -2.91
C LEU A 77 7.58 -6.12 -2.97
N ALA A 78 7.61 -6.80 -1.81
CA ALA A 78 7.51 -8.24 -1.71
C ALA A 78 6.18 -8.76 -2.26
N THR A 79 5.08 -8.05 -1.99
CA THR A 79 3.76 -8.36 -2.56
C THR A 79 3.80 -8.29 -4.08
N GLY A 80 4.29 -7.18 -4.64
CA GLY A 80 4.40 -7.00 -6.09
C GLY A 80 5.26 -8.08 -6.77
N LEU A 81 6.45 -8.36 -6.24
CA LEU A 81 7.35 -9.39 -6.78
C LEU A 81 6.73 -10.80 -6.70
N THR A 82 6.08 -11.13 -5.60
CA THR A 82 5.38 -12.42 -5.43
C THR A 82 4.29 -12.59 -6.49
N LEU A 83 3.48 -11.56 -6.70
CA LEU A 83 2.41 -11.58 -7.69
C LEU A 83 2.94 -11.67 -9.13
N LEU A 84 4.03 -10.96 -9.46
CA LEU A 84 4.69 -11.07 -10.76
C LEU A 84 5.28 -12.46 -10.99
N LEU A 85 5.86 -13.09 -9.96
CA LEU A 85 6.34 -14.46 -10.04
C LEU A 85 5.19 -15.43 -10.37
N PHE A 86 4.07 -15.36 -9.65
CA PHE A 86 2.91 -16.20 -9.96
C PHE A 86 2.37 -15.96 -11.37
N ALA A 87 2.28 -14.70 -11.81
CA ALA A 87 1.89 -14.37 -13.18
C ALA A 87 2.83 -14.98 -14.23
N SER A 88 4.15 -14.89 -14.00
CA SER A 88 5.17 -15.45 -14.91
C SER A 88 5.09 -16.97 -15.02
N LEU A 89 4.69 -17.66 -13.95
CA LEU A 89 4.49 -19.11 -13.90
C LEU A 89 3.10 -19.54 -14.40
N GLY A 90 2.25 -18.60 -14.84
CA GLY A 90 0.87 -18.89 -15.24
C GLY A 90 -0.06 -19.28 -14.07
N LYS A 91 0.36 -19.04 -12.84
CA LYS A 91 -0.32 -19.38 -11.59
C LYS A 91 -1.35 -18.32 -11.18
N TRP A 92 -2.27 -18.06 -12.09
CA TRP A 92 -3.29 -17.00 -11.95
C TRP A 92 -4.28 -17.25 -10.82
N ALA A 93 -4.50 -18.50 -10.46
CA ALA A 93 -5.42 -18.88 -9.41
C ALA A 93 -4.86 -18.64 -8.01
N GLU A 94 -3.61 -19.02 -7.80
CA GLU A 94 -2.87 -18.74 -6.59
C GLU A 94 -2.74 -17.23 -6.40
N MET A 95 -2.45 -16.50 -7.48
CA MET A 95 -2.46 -15.04 -7.50
C MET A 95 -3.82 -14.46 -7.07
N ALA A 96 -4.93 -15.04 -7.56
CA ALA A 96 -6.27 -14.61 -7.20
C ALA A 96 -6.59 -14.85 -5.73
N MET A 97 -6.22 -16.02 -5.19
CA MET A 97 -6.40 -16.32 -3.77
C MET A 97 -5.61 -15.33 -2.89
N ILE A 98 -4.37 -15.03 -3.25
CA ILE A 98 -3.53 -14.05 -2.55
C ILE A 98 -4.19 -12.66 -2.61
N LEU A 99 -4.61 -12.19 -3.78
CA LEU A 99 -5.27 -10.89 -3.93
C LEU A 99 -6.61 -10.81 -3.20
N GLY A 100 -7.37 -11.90 -3.16
CA GLY A 100 -8.59 -12.01 -2.37
C GLY A 100 -8.32 -11.77 -0.88
N ILE A 101 -7.33 -12.48 -0.32
CA ILE A 101 -6.95 -12.33 1.09
C ILE A 101 -6.39 -10.94 1.37
N LEU A 102 -5.43 -10.48 0.56
CA LEU A 102 -4.75 -9.20 0.79
C LEU A 102 -5.71 -8.01 0.63
N GLY A 103 -6.55 -8.01 -0.40
CA GLY A 103 -7.45 -6.89 -0.65
C GLY A 103 -8.53 -6.70 0.42
N PHE A 104 -8.92 -7.75 1.14
CA PHE A 104 -9.75 -7.61 2.34
C PHE A 104 -8.91 -7.34 3.59
N VAL A 105 -7.95 -8.20 3.92
CA VAL A 105 -7.24 -8.11 5.20
C VAL A 105 -6.36 -6.87 5.25
N VAL A 106 -5.57 -6.60 4.22
CA VAL A 106 -4.63 -5.47 4.22
C VAL A 106 -5.36 -4.16 3.99
N ALA A 107 -6.05 -4.05 2.85
CA ALA A 107 -6.63 -2.78 2.45
C ALA A 107 -7.78 -2.33 3.36
N CYS A 108 -8.64 -3.24 3.86
CA CYS A 108 -9.68 -2.84 4.81
C CYS A 108 -9.10 -2.53 6.20
N THR A 109 -8.04 -3.20 6.64
CA THR A 109 -7.39 -2.88 7.93
C THR A 109 -6.68 -1.53 7.86
N ASP A 110 -5.91 -1.28 6.80
CA ASP A 110 -5.27 0.02 6.56
C ASP A 110 -6.34 1.13 6.49
N GLY A 111 -7.44 0.89 5.77
CA GLY A 111 -8.59 1.79 5.71
C GLY A 111 -9.23 2.05 7.08
N TYR A 112 -9.48 1.00 7.87
CA TYR A 112 -10.06 1.12 9.21
C TYR A 112 -9.21 1.99 10.13
N PHE A 113 -7.88 1.78 10.14
CA PHE A 113 -6.98 2.57 10.99
C PHE A 113 -6.84 4.02 10.49
N LEU A 114 -6.82 4.25 9.17
CA LEU A 114 -6.82 5.60 8.61
C LEU A 114 -8.12 6.35 8.95
N PHE A 115 -9.26 5.67 8.88
CA PHE A 115 -10.56 6.25 9.24
C PHE A 115 -10.57 6.63 10.72
N LYS A 116 -10.11 5.74 11.60
CA LYS A 116 -9.98 6.00 13.04
C LYS A 116 -9.03 7.17 13.36
N ALA A 117 -8.04 7.41 12.51
CA ALA A 117 -7.12 8.54 12.63
C ALA A 117 -7.69 9.86 12.07
N GLY A 118 -8.93 9.88 11.57
CA GLY A 118 -9.58 11.06 10.98
C GLY A 118 -9.24 11.30 9.50
N ASN A 119 -8.50 10.38 8.86
CA ASN A 119 -8.08 10.49 7.46
C ASN A 119 -9.06 9.78 6.52
N GLU A 120 -10.34 10.18 6.54
CA GLU A 120 -11.44 9.49 5.85
C GLU A 120 -11.21 9.31 4.34
N ARG A 121 -10.70 10.34 3.66
CA ARG A 121 -10.44 10.29 2.23
C ARG A 121 -9.39 9.22 1.90
N GLN A 122 -8.29 9.19 2.65
CA GLN A 122 -7.23 8.20 2.46
C GLN A 122 -7.69 6.80 2.86
N ALA A 123 -8.48 6.68 3.91
CA ALA A 123 -9.11 5.42 4.31
C ALA A 123 -9.90 4.80 3.15
N LEU A 124 -10.72 5.62 2.48
CA LEU A 124 -11.48 5.18 1.31
C LEU A 124 -10.56 4.81 0.13
N PHE A 125 -9.53 5.61 -0.14
CA PHE A 125 -8.56 5.32 -1.21
C PHE A 125 -7.76 4.04 -0.98
N HIS A 126 -7.57 3.60 0.26
CA HIS A 126 -6.94 2.32 0.57
C HIS A 126 -7.92 1.15 0.51
N ALA A 127 -9.07 1.27 1.18
CA ALA A 127 -10.02 0.16 1.32
C ALA A 127 -10.75 -0.16 0.00
N LEU A 128 -11.18 0.85 -0.75
CA LEU A 128 -12.06 0.64 -1.90
C LEU A 128 -11.36 -0.07 -3.07
N PRO A 129 -10.18 0.39 -3.57
CA PRO A 129 -9.48 -0.34 -4.64
C PRO A 129 -9.10 -1.75 -4.22
N GLY A 130 -8.67 -1.95 -2.97
CA GLY A 130 -8.36 -3.26 -2.42
C GLY A 130 -9.55 -4.21 -2.42
N ALA A 131 -10.72 -3.75 -1.95
CA ALA A 131 -11.95 -4.54 -1.95
C ALA A 131 -12.45 -4.87 -3.36
N LEU A 132 -12.32 -3.94 -4.31
CA LEU A 132 -12.68 -4.17 -5.72
C LEU A 132 -11.76 -5.20 -6.38
N ILE A 133 -10.45 -5.11 -6.15
CA ILE A 133 -9.47 -6.09 -6.65
C ILE A 133 -9.73 -7.46 -6.02
N ALA A 134 -9.98 -7.52 -4.71
CA ALA A 134 -10.31 -8.77 -4.03
C ALA A 134 -11.60 -9.39 -4.57
N SER A 135 -12.64 -8.59 -4.81
CA SER A 135 -13.91 -9.07 -5.38
C SER A 135 -13.70 -9.64 -6.79
N LEU A 136 -12.94 -8.95 -7.64
CA LEU A 136 -12.57 -9.44 -8.97
C LEU A 136 -11.76 -10.74 -8.89
N ALA A 137 -10.82 -10.82 -7.96
CA ALA A 137 -9.98 -12.00 -7.74
C ALA A 137 -10.81 -13.19 -7.25
N MET A 138 -11.72 -13.00 -6.31
CA MET A 138 -12.61 -14.06 -5.82
C MET A 138 -13.58 -14.52 -6.89
N ALA A 139 -14.14 -13.59 -7.69
CA ALA A 139 -14.97 -13.96 -8.84
C ALA A 139 -14.19 -14.81 -9.84
N TYR A 140 -12.94 -14.46 -10.15
CA TYR A 140 -12.06 -15.27 -10.98
C TYR A 140 -11.74 -16.64 -10.36
N ALA A 141 -11.49 -16.70 -9.05
CA ALA A 141 -11.13 -17.93 -8.35
C ALA A 141 -12.28 -18.95 -8.32
N VAL A 142 -13.51 -18.47 -8.12
CA VAL A 142 -14.73 -19.32 -8.05
C VAL A 142 -15.22 -19.73 -9.43
N LEU A 143 -15.20 -18.81 -10.41
CA LEU A 143 -15.77 -19.06 -11.75
C LEU A 143 -14.77 -19.69 -12.73
N ARG A 144 -13.57 -20.08 -12.29
CA ARG A 144 -12.63 -20.83 -13.14
C ARG A 144 -12.83 -22.34 -13.06
N GLU A 145 -13.59 -22.80 -12.07
CA GLU A 145 -14.09 -24.18 -11.95
C GLU A 145 -15.25 -24.40 -12.92
#